data_AF-A0A8T6W854-F1
#
_entry.id   AF-A0A8T6W854-F1
#
_cell.length_a   1.000
_cell.length_b   1.000
_cell.length_c   1.000
_cell.angle_alpha   90.00
_cell.angle_beta   90.00
_cell.angle_gamma   90.00
#
_symmetry.space_group_name_H-M   'P 1'
#
loop_
_entity.id
_entity.type
_entity.pdbx_description
1 polymer ?
#
loop_
_entity_poly.entity_id
_entity_poly.type
_entity_poly.pdbx_seq_one_letter_code
_entity_poly.pdbx_strand_id
1 'polypeptide(L)'
;MCTKVEKRSSNSVKTVGFIVNPIAGMGGAVGLKGTDGRKVLERAIILGAKPIAPARAETFLSELGPVKERIRLIVGAGKMGEDEARNCGFAFTVLGKRRKETTPEDTIEVAKGIADVGADLLIFCGGDGTARDVLDAV
;
A
#
# COMPACT_ATOMS: atom_id res chain seq x y z
N MET A 1 27.43 28.74 30.87
CA MET A 1 27.79 27.73 29.85
C MET A 1 26.50 27.30 29.17
N CYS A 2 26.36 27.65 27.89
CA CYS A 2 25.17 27.40 27.09
C CYS A 2 25.38 26.08 26.35
N THR A 3 24.59 25.05 26.64
CA THR A 3 24.50 23.85 25.79
C THR A 3 23.10 23.81 25.20
N LYS A 4 22.93 24.53 24.09
CA LYS A 4 21.85 24.25 23.14
C LYS A 4 22.06 22.81 22.68
N VAL A 5 21.19 21.90 23.12
CA VAL A 5 20.99 20.63 22.43
C VAL A 5 20.44 20.99 21.06
N GLU A 6 21.31 20.94 20.04
CA GLU A 6 20.91 21.05 18.65
C GLU A 6 19.95 19.91 18.33
N LYS A 7 18.64 20.21 18.35
CA LYS A 7 17.64 19.34 17.72
C LYS A 7 18.05 19.24 16.24
N ARG A 8 18.55 18.08 15.82
CA ARG A 8 18.75 17.75 14.41
C ARG A 8 17.41 17.87 13.69
N SER A 9 17.18 19.03 13.09
CA SER A 9 16.05 19.27 12.20
C SER A 9 16.44 18.72 10.83
N SER A 10 16.36 17.41 10.63
CA SER A 10 16.37 16.89 9.25
C SER A 10 14.96 17.10 8.69
N ASN A 11 14.74 18.27 8.11
CA ASN A 11 13.52 18.63 7.41
C ASN A 11 13.43 17.94 6.03
N SER A 12 14.01 16.73 5.89
CA SER A 12 14.08 16.00 4.63
C SER A 12 12.76 15.28 4.37
N VAL A 13 12.13 15.59 3.25
CA VAL A 13 11.00 14.82 2.74
C VAL A 13 11.44 13.37 2.56
N LYS A 14 10.68 12.44 3.12
CA LYS A 14 10.88 10.99 3.00
C LYS A 14 10.11 10.44 1.82
N THR A 15 10.75 9.56 1.07
CA THR A 15 10.12 8.84 -0.03
C THR A 15 9.61 7.51 0.51
N VAL A 16 8.29 7.32 0.47
CA VAL A 16 7.66 6.12 1.04
C VAL A 16 6.92 5.37 -0.06
N GLY A 17 7.28 4.12 -0.28
CA GLY A 17 6.52 3.20 -1.10
C GLY A 17 5.21 2.82 -0.40
N PHE A 18 4.11 2.82 -1.13
CA PHE A 18 2.81 2.47 -0.60
C PHE A 18 2.02 1.60 -1.59
N ILE A 19 1.68 0.38 -1.17
CA ILE A 19 0.98 -0.60 -2.00
C ILE A 19 -0.33 -0.99 -1.31
N VAL A 20 -1.42 -1.03 -2.06
CA VAL A 20 -2.69 -1.60 -1.60
C VAL A 20 -3.00 -2.85 -2.43
N ASN A 21 -3.33 -3.96 -1.79
CA ASN A 21 -3.93 -5.08 -2.50
C ASN A 21 -5.47 -4.88 -2.52
N PRO A 22 -6.06 -4.59 -3.68
CA PRO A 22 -7.46 -4.14 -3.77
C PRO A 22 -8.50 -5.21 -3.42
N ILE A 23 -8.11 -6.48 -3.26
CA ILE A 23 -9.00 -7.58 -2.86
C ILE A 23 -8.67 -8.15 -1.48
N ALA A 24 -7.64 -7.63 -0.81
CA ALA A 24 -7.21 -8.17 0.47
C ALA A 24 -8.27 -7.99 1.58
N GLY A 25 -8.32 -8.99 2.47
CA GLY A 25 -9.27 -9.09 3.57
C GLY A 25 -10.58 -9.79 3.23
N MET A 26 -10.85 -10.10 1.95
CA MET A 26 -12.10 -10.74 1.53
C MET A 26 -12.25 -12.18 2.05
N GLY A 27 -11.20 -12.99 2.00
CA GLY A 27 -11.27 -14.41 2.38
C GLY A 27 -11.60 -14.60 3.86
N GLY A 28 -10.83 -13.94 4.73
CA GLY A 28 -11.03 -14.02 6.18
C GLY A 28 -12.42 -13.54 6.63
N ALA A 29 -12.98 -12.53 5.97
CA ALA A 29 -14.32 -12.00 6.28
C ALA A 29 -15.45 -13.03 6.14
N VAL A 30 -15.23 -14.09 5.36
CA VAL A 30 -16.22 -15.16 5.10
C VAL A 30 -15.71 -16.54 5.55
N GLY A 31 -14.70 -16.59 6.42
CA GLY A 31 -14.16 -17.83 6.98
C GLY A 31 -13.30 -18.66 6.03
N LEU A 32 -12.79 -18.07 4.94
CA LEU A 32 -11.83 -18.71 4.04
C LEU A 32 -10.39 -18.35 4.47
N LYS A 33 -9.43 -19.24 4.20
CA LYS A 33 -8.01 -19.03 4.53
C LYS A 33 -7.38 -17.83 3.79
N GLY A 34 -8.00 -17.36 2.71
CA GLY A 34 -7.55 -16.26 1.87
C GLY A 34 -8.41 -16.15 0.62
N THR A 35 -7.91 -15.43 -0.40
CA THR A 35 -8.52 -15.35 -1.75
C THR A 35 -7.58 -15.88 -2.83
N ASP A 36 -6.62 -16.71 -2.46
CA ASP A 36 -5.62 -17.23 -3.39
C ASP A 36 -6.30 -18.18 -4.39
N GLY A 37 -6.18 -17.84 -5.67
CA GLY A 37 -6.83 -18.56 -6.76
C GLY A 37 -8.24 -18.05 -7.07
N ARG A 38 -8.54 -17.97 -8.37
CA ARG A 38 -9.78 -17.41 -8.90
C ARG A 38 -11.06 -18.00 -8.30
N LYS A 39 -11.12 -19.33 -8.13
CA LYS A 39 -12.28 -20.02 -7.55
C LYS A 39 -12.54 -19.61 -6.10
N VAL A 40 -11.49 -19.36 -5.32
CA VAL A 40 -11.61 -18.96 -3.90
C VAL A 40 -12.08 -17.51 -3.80
N LEU A 41 -11.54 -16.63 -4.65
CA LEU A 41 -12.02 -15.25 -4.75
C LEU A 41 -13.49 -15.18 -5.19
N GLU A 42 -13.88 -15.92 -6.23
CA GLU A 42 -15.29 -16.02 -6.68
C GLU A 42 -16.19 -16.53 -5.56
N ARG A 43 -15.76 -17.56 -4.81
CA ARG A 43 -16.48 -18.05 -3.65
C ARG A 43 -16.64 -16.98 -2.57
N ALA A 44 -15.59 -16.20 -2.28
CA ALA A 44 -15.66 -15.13 -1.31
C ALA A 44 -16.68 -14.06 -1.71
N ILE A 45 -16.72 -13.69 -2.99
CA ILE A 45 -17.69 -12.74 -3.55
C ILE A 45 -19.13 -13.27 -3.39
N ILE A 46 -19.37 -14.55 -3.72
CA ILE A 46 -20.69 -15.19 -3.57
C ILE A 46 -21.15 -15.18 -2.10
N LEU A 47 -20.21 -15.34 -1.16
CA LEU A 47 -20.47 -15.26 0.28
C LEU A 47 -20.64 -13.82 0.80
N GLY A 48 -20.61 -12.82 -0.08
CA GLY A 48 -20.83 -11.41 0.27
C GLY A 48 -19.59 -10.68 0.77
N ALA A 49 -18.39 -11.24 0.58
CA ALA A 49 -17.15 -10.58 0.97
C ALA A 49 -16.97 -9.25 0.22
N LYS A 50 -16.46 -8.25 0.93
CA LYS A 50 -16.04 -6.96 0.38
C LYS A 50 -14.56 -6.73 0.70
N PRO A 51 -13.82 -6.02 -0.16
CA PRO A 51 -12.44 -5.62 0.14
C PRO A 51 -12.35 -4.81 1.43
N ILE A 52 -11.33 -5.09 2.23
CA ILE A 52 -11.08 -4.38 3.50
C ILE A 52 -9.87 -3.46 3.38
N ALA A 53 -8.85 -3.87 2.63
CA ALA A 53 -7.58 -3.16 2.54
C ALA A 53 -7.71 -1.69 2.05
N PRO A 54 -8.51 -1.34 1.03
CA PRO A 54 -8.65 0.06 0.59
C PRO A 54 -9.09 1.02 1.70
N ALA A 55 -10.13 0.65 2.46
CA ALA A 55 -10.62 1.49 3.56
C ALA A 55 -9.61 1.62 4.71
N ARG A 56 -8.86 0.55 5.00
CA ARG A 56 -7.77 0.58 5.99
C ARG A 56 -6.60 1.43 5.52
N ALA A 57 -6.27 1.38 4.23
CA ALA A 57 -5.25 2.21 3.60
C ALA A 57 -5.59 3.70 3.72
N GLU A 58 -6.83 4.10 3.44
CA GLU A 58 -7.26 5.49 3.61
C GLU A 58 -7.23 5.94 5.08
N THR A 59 -7.63 5.07 6.00
CA THR A 59 -7.55 5.34 7.45
C THR A 59 -6.09 5.57 7.85
N PHE A 60 -5.18 4.68 7.45
CA PHE A 60 -3.75 4.80 7.71
C PHE A 60 -3.16 6.12 7.18
N LEU A 61 -3.45 6.47 5.92
CA LEU A 61 -2.97 7.72 5.32
C LEU A 61 -3.56 8.96 6.01
N SER A 62 -4.81 8.90 6.44
CA SER A 62 -5.47 10.01 7.16
C SER A 62 -4.79 10.31 8.49
N GLU A 63 -4.38 9.28 9.24
CA GLU A 63 -3.64 9.42 10.49
C GLU A 63 -2.24 10.02 10.30
N LEU A 64 -1.65 9.88 9.10
CA LEU A 64 -0.38 10.53 8.74
C LEU A 64 -0.52 12.01 8.36
N GLY A 65 -1.73 12.58 8.41
CA GLY A 65 -2.01 13.99 8.12
C GLY A 65 -1.02 14.99 8.74
N PRO A 66 -0.64 14.88 10.03
CA PRO A 66 0.31 15.81 10.67
C PRO A 66 1.71 15.84 10.06
N VAL A 67 2.12 14.81 9.33
CA VAL A 67 3.45 14.68 8.71
C VAL A 67 3.40 14.61 7.19
N LYS A 68 2.23 14.83 6.59
CA LYS A 68 1.95 14.68 5.16
C LYS A 68 2.92 15.44 4.26
N GLU A 69 3.23 16.71 4.59
CA GLU A 69 4.17 17.54 3.82
C GLU A 69 5.64 17.06 3.88
N ARG A 70 5.94 16.09 4.76
CA ARG A 70 7.25 15.45 4.90
C ARG A 70 7.32 14.09 4.22
N ILE A 71 6.26 13.68 3.52
CA ILE A 71 6.14 12.37 2.88
C ILE A 71 5.80 12.57 1.40
N ARG A 72 6.55 11.91 0.53
CA ARG A 72 6.21 11.76 -0.89
C ARG A 72 6.04 10.28 -1.18
N LEU A 73 4.85 9.91 -1.64
CA LEU A 73 4.53 8.51 -1.88
C LEU A 73 5.00 8.04 -3.26
N ILE A 74 5.35 6.78 -3.37
CA ILE A 74 5.43 6.03 -4.63
C ILE A 74 4.38 4.94 -4.55
N VAL A 75 3.42 4.94 -5.47
CA VAL A 75 2.22 4.09 -5.39
C VAL A 75 2.03 3.26 -6.65
N GLY A 76 1.39 2.11 -6.53
CA GLY A 76 0.90 1.37 -7.69
C GLY A 76 -0.32 2.07 -8.31
N ALA A 77 -0.45 1.97 -9.64
CA ALA A 77 -1.53 2.61 -10.38
C ALA A 77 -2.94 2.14 -9.97
N GLY A 78 -3.88 3.08 -9.94
CA GLY A 78 -5.27 2.88 -9.57
C GLY A 78 -5.48 2.33 -8.17
N LYS A 79 -6.19 1.19 -8.08
CA LYS A 79 -6.58 0.59 -6.80
C LYS A 79 -5.41 -0.02 -6.01
N MET A 80 -4.18 0.16 -6.47
CA MET A 80 -2.97 -0.32 -5.81
C MET A 80 -2.30 0.74 -4.94
N GLY A 81 -3.03 1.80 -4.57
CA GLY A 81 -2.57 2.88 -3.68
C GLY A 81 -2.73 4.28 -4.27
N GLU A 82 -2.84 4.43 -5.60
CA GLU A 82 -3.04 5.74 -6.24
C GLU A 82 -4.35 6.40 -5.80
N ASP A 83 -5.44 5.64 -5.81
CA ASP A 83 -6.77 6.17 -5.50
C ASP A 83 -6.84 6.62 -4.02
N GLU A 84 -6.29 5.81 -3.10
CA GLU A 84 -6.22 6.13 -1.67
C GLU A 84 -5.30 7.33 -1.38
N ALA A 85 -4.12 7.38 -2.00
CA ALA A 85 -3.20 8.50 -1.88
C ALA A 85 -3.82 9.81 -2.37
N ARG A 86 -4.57 9.75 -3.48
CA ARG A 86 -5.30 10.89 -4.04
C ARG A 86 -6.43 11.33 -3.13
N ASN A 87 -7.23 10.40 -2.60
CA ASN A 87 -8.35 10.71 -1.70
C ASN A 87 -7.88 11.37 -0.40
N CYS A 88 -6.73 10.94 0.15
CA CYS A 88 -6.10 11.55 1.32
C CYS A 88 -5.21 12.77 0.96
N GLY A 89 -5.10 13.11 -0.33
CA GLY A 89 -4.42 14.28 -0.88
C GLY A 89 -2.91 14.29 -0.75
N PHE A 90 -2.24 13.14 -0.63
CA PHE A 90 -0.78 13.06 -0.57
C PHE A 90 -0.13 13.46 -1.89
N ALA A 91 1.12 13.95 -1.85
CA ALA A 91 1.94 14.04 -3.05
C ALA A 91 2.48 12.65 -3.39
N PHE A 92 2.31 12.20 -4.64
CA PHE A 92 2.73 10.86 -5.05
C PHE A 92 3.23 10.77 -6.49
N THR A 93 3.99 9.72 -6.76
CA THR A 93 4.35 9.26 -8.12
C THR A 93 3.76 7.87 -8.34
N VAL A 94 3.27 7.60 -9.55
CA VAL A 94 2.60 6.34 -9.89
C VAL A 94 3.55 5.41 -10.65
N LEU A 95 3.55 4.13 -10.27
CA LEU A 95 4.20 3.04 -10.99
C LEU A 95 3.18 2.16 -11.69
N GLY A 96 3.56 1.65 -12.86
CA GLY A 96 2.73 0.74 -13.66
C GLY A 96 1.56 1.44 -14.37
N LYS A 97 0.54 0.65 -14.72
CA LYS A 97 -0.65 1.11 -15.45
C LYS A 97 -1.91 0.70 -14.70
N ARG A 98 -2.94 1.54 -14.73
CA ARG A 98 -4.23 1.25 -14.10
C ARG A 98 -4.84 -0.01 -14.72
N ARG A 99 -5.25 -0.95 -13.87
CA ARG A 99 -5.96 -2.19 -14.27
C ARG A 99 -7.31 -2.30 -13.57
N LYS A 100 -8.22 -3.08 -14.15
CA LYS A 100 -9.52 -3.39 -13.55
C LYS A 100 -9.39 -4.44 -12.44
N GLU A 101 -8.54 -5.43 -12.68
CA GLU A 101 -8.19 -6.54 -11.79
C GLU A 101 -6.67 -6.58 -11.67
N THR A 102 -6.18 -6.98 -10.50
CA THR A 102 -4.76 -7.06 -10.19
C THR A 102 -4.40 -8.47 -9.75
N THR A 103 -3.14 -8.83 -9.93
CA THR A 103 -2.56 -10.13 -9.64
C THR A 103 -1.43 -10.01 -8.61
N PRO A 104 -1.01 -11.11 -7.98
CA PRO A 104 0.20 -11.12 -7.15
C PRO A 104 1.42 -10.57 -7.90
N GLU A 105 1.54 -10.86 -9.20
CA GLU A 105 2.61 -10.36 -10.06
C GLU A 105 2.59 -8.83 -10.16
N ASP A 106 1.41 -8.20 -10.22
CA ASP A 106 1.31 -6.74 -10.18
C ASP A 106 1.85 -6.17 -8.85
N THR A 107 1.60 -6.84 -7.71
CA THR A 107 2.16 -6.44 -6.42
C THR A 107 3.68 -6.53 -6.42
N ILE A 108 4.24 -7.63 -6.95
CA ILE A 108 5.68 -7.84 -7.08
C ILE A 108 6.32 -6.76 -7.97
N GLU A 109 5.71 -6.45 -9.12
CA GLU A 109 6.22 -5.43 -10.05
C GLU A 109 6.26 -4.03 -9.40
N VAL A 110 5.20 -3.66 -8.68
CA VAL A 110 5.15 -2.36 -7.97
C VAL A 110 6.17 -2.33 -6.83
N ALA A 111 6.30 -3.41 -6.05
CA ALA A 111 7.26 -3.49 -4.95
C ALA A 111 8.71 -3.39 -5.44
N LYS A 112 9.05 -4.09 -6.53
CA LYS A 112 10.36 -3.97 -7.21
C LYS A 112 10.61 -2.54 -7.67
N GLY A 113 9.64 -1.93 -8.36
CA GLY A 113 9.79 -0.55 -8.81
C GLY A 113 9.96 0.47 -7.67
N ILE A 114 9.31 0.24 -6.53
CA ILE A 114 9.52 1.06 -5.31
C ILE A 114 10.95 0.89 -4.78
N ALA A 115 11.45 -0.34 -4.71
CA ALA A 115 12.80 -0.64 -4.23
C ALA A 115 13.87 -0.08 -5.18
N ASP A 116 13.69 -0.20 -6.49
CA ASP A 116 14.60 0.31 -7.51
C ASP A 116 14.74 1.83 -7.47
N VAL A 117 13.67 2.55 -7.11
CA VAL A 117 13.69 4.01 -6.91
C VAL A 117 14.36 4.40 -5.59
N GLY A 118 14.63 3.44 -4.70
CA GLY A 118 15.33 3.67 -3.43
C GLY A 118 14.45 4.35 -2.39
N ALA A 119 13.18 3.94 -2.26
CA ALA A 119 12.31 4.44 -1.20
C ALA A 119 12.91 4.20 0.20
N ASP A 120 12.75 5.16 1.12
CA ASP A 120 13.23 5.06 2.50
C ASP A 120 12.48 3.97 3.31
N LEU A 121 11.24 3.70 2.92
CA LEU A 121 10.33 2.76 3.57
C LEU A 121 9.31 2.25 2.56
N LEU A 122 8.98 0.95 2.60
CA LEU A 122 7.88 0.35 1.86
C LEU A 122 6.79 -0.09 2.83
N ILE A 123 5.57 0.37 2.60
CA ILE A 123 4.38 0.04 3.37
C ILE A 123 3.39 -0.64 2.44
N PHE A 124 2.71 -1.68 2.92
CA PHE A 124 1.62 -2.31 2.18
C PHE A 124 0.38 -2.50 3.04
N CYS A 125 -0.80 -2.41 2.41
CA CYS A 125 -2.06 -2.80 2.99
C CYS A 125 -2.57 -4.06 2.27
N GLY A 126 -2.45 -5.20 2.94
CA GLY A 126 -2.77 -6.50 2.39
C GLY A 126 -2.89 -7.58 3.46
N GLY A 127 -2.93 -8.85 3.04
CA GLY A 127 -2.84 -10.01 3.93
C GLY A 127 -1.52 -10.76 3.79
N ASP A 128 -1.42 -11.96 4.37
CA ASP A 128 -0.20 -12.78 4.35
C ASP A 128 0.31 -13.06 2.93
N GLY A 129 -0.59 -13.26 1.96
CA GLY A 129 -0.22 -13.41 0.55
C GLY A 129 0.50 -12.16 0.01
N THR A 130 -0.02 -10.98 0.31
CA THR A 130 0.61 -9.71 -0.09
C THR A 130 1.97 -9.50 0.58
N ALA A 131 2.10 -9.91 1.85
CA ALA A 131 3.38 -9.85 2.54
C ALA A 131 4.42 -10.78 1.87
N ARG A 132 4.01 -11.97 1.42
CA ARG A 132 4.86 -12.87 0.64
C ARG A 132 5.24 -12.27 -0.71
N ASP A 133 4.28 -11.72 -1.43
CA ASP A 133 4.53 -11.08 -2.73
C ASP A 133 5.54 -9.92 -2.61
N VAL A 134 5.42 -9.11 -1.54
CA VAL A 134 6.39 -8.05 -1.25
C VAL A 134 7.76 -8.64 -0.88
N LEU A 135 7.82 -9.68 -0.05
CA LEU A 135 9.07 -10.35 0.32
C LEU A 135 9.79 -10.98 -0.87
N ASP A 136 9.04 -11.52 -1.84
CA ASP A 136 9.62 -12.08 -3.07
C ASP A 136 10.17 -10.98 -4.01
N ALA A 137 9.82 -9.72 -3.76
CA ALA A 137 10.22 -8.57 -4.56
C ALA A 137 11.45 -7.81 -4.03
N VAL A 138 11.66 -7.73 -2.70
CA VAL A 138 12.65 -6.87 -2.03
C VAL A 138 13.53 -7.63 -1.05
#